data_AF-A0A535KBZ2-F1
#
_entry.id   AF-A0A535KBZ2-F1
#
_cell.length_a   1.000
_cell.length_b   1.000
_cell.length_c   1.000
_cell.angle_alpha   90.00
_cell.angle_beta   90.00
_cell.angle_gamma   90.00
#
_symmetry.space_group_name_H-M   'P 1'
#
loop_
_entity.id
_entity.type
_entity.pdbx_description
1 polymer ?
#
loop_
_entity_poly.entity_id
_entity_poly.type
_entity_poly.pdbx_seq_one_letter_code
_entity_poly.pdbx_strand_id
1 'polypeptide(L)'
;MGTIRTFLEGVPEAQAANAKEDTLVQDLLRVGATRIYSEYWTCNRLIFHSQERIICSALDDQLKPGFDRYMPYRSTVRAALHPAYVLPLNSVQAITFQREMLSQYVHYRHYVFEGYDVYQPDTQDAGSNLSLMVMKHLPDSRSRCCNWT
;
A
#
# COMPACT_ATOMS: atom_id res chain seq x y z
N MET A 1 -9.38 -9.04 -41.41
CA MET A 1 -8.76 -10.16 -40.66
C MET A 1 -7.98 -9.60 -39.47
N GLY A 2 -8.63 -8.99 -38.47
CA GLY A 2 -7.90 -8.19 -37.45
C GLY A 2 -8.52 -8.08 -36.06
N THR A 3 -9.59 -8.82 -35.76
CA THR A 3 -10.25 -8.76 -34.44
C THR A 3 -10.19 -10.08 -33.68
N ILE A 4 -10.26 -11.23 -34.35
CA ILE A 4 -10.36 -12.55 -33.69
C ILE A 4 -9.10 -12.92 -32.88
N ARG A 5 -7.89 -12.50 -33.32
CA ARG A 5 -6.63 -12.84 -32.63
C ARG A 5 -6.49 -12.13 -31.28
N THR A 6 -6.87 -10.86 -31.20
CA THR A 6 -6.82 -10.08 -29.95
C THR A 6 -7.74 -10.64 -28.87
N PHE A 7 -8.90 -11.20 -29.25
CA PHE A 7 -9.80 -11.86 -28.28
C PHE A 7 -9.30 -13.24 -27.86
N LEU A 8 -8.72 -14.04 -28.75
CA LEU A 8 -8.24 -15.39 -28.41
C LEU A 8 -6.95 -15.38 -27.60
N GLU A 9 -6.04 -14.43 -27.86
CA GLU A 9 -4.75 -14.33 -27.18
C GLU A 9 -4.83 -13.41 -25.95
N GLY A 10 -5.60 -12.31 -26.00
CA GLY A 10 -5.68 -11.35 -24.90
C GLY A 10 -6.60 -11.74 -23.73
N VAL A 11 -7.60 -12.61 -23.95
CA VAL A 11 -8.50 -13.07 -22.87
C VAL A 11 -7.77 -13.92 -21.83
N PRO A 12 -6.97 -14.94 -22.20
CA PRO A 12 -6.19 -15.71 -21.24
C PRO A 12 -5.20 -14.85 -20.42
N GLU A 13 -4.56 -13.88 -21.07
CA GLU A 13 -3.61 -12.97 -20.40
C GLU A 13 -4.31 -12.09 -19.36
N ALA A 14 -5.48 -11.53 -19.71
CA ALA A 14 -6.29 -10.75 -18.78
C ALA A 14 -6.81 -11.61 -17.62
N GLN A 15 -7.21 -12.85 -17.87
CA GLN A 15 -7.63 -13.78 -16.82
C GLN A 15 -6.47 -14.14 -15.87
N ALA A 16 -5.28 -14.37 -16.41
CA ALA A 16 -4.10 -14.65 -15.60
C ALA A 16 -3.69 -13.45 -14.73
N ALA A 17 -3.82 -12.22 -15.25
CA ALA A 17 -3.58 -11.01 -14.48
C ALA A 17 -4.58 -10.86 -13.32
N ASN A 18 -5.88 -11.08 -13.58
CA ASN A 18 -6.92 -11.06 -12.54
C ASN A 18 -6.68 -12.15 -11.47
N ALA A 19 -6.31 -13.37 -11.87
CA ALA A 19 -6.05 -14.45 -10.92
C ALA A 19 -4.86 -14.13 -9.98
N LYS A 20 -3.82 -13.47 -10.49
CA LYS A 20 -2.71 -12.97 -9.65
C LYS A 20 -3.18 -11.89 -8.67
N GLU A 21 -4.07 -11.00 -9.09
CA GLU A 21 -4.67 -9.99 -8.22
C GLU A 21 -5.53 -10.60 -7.11
N ASP A 22 -6.37 -11.58 -7.45
CA ASP A 22 -7.15 -12.35 -6.49
C ASP A 22 -6.25 -12.99 -5.42
N THR A 23 -5.16 -13.61 -5.87
CA THR A 23 -4.20 -14.28 -5.00
C THR A 23 -3.52 -13.28 -4.05
N LEU A 24 -3.05 -12.15 -4.59
CA LEU A 24 -2.45 -11.09 -3.78
C LEU A 24 -3.43 -10.53 -2.73
N VAL A 25 -4.67 -10.27 -3.11
CA VAL A 25 -5.71 -9.81 -2.18
C VAL A 25 -5.94 -10.84 -1.07
N GLN A 26 -6.06 -12.12 -1.41
CA GLN A 26 -6.25 -13.19 -0.43
C GLN A 26 -5.07 -13.31 0.53
N ASP A 27 -3.85 -13.22 0.02
CA ASP A 27 -2.63 -13.28 0.83
C ASP A 27 -2.51 -12.11 1.81
N LEU A 28 -2.78 -10.89 1.35
CA LEU A 28 -2.79 -9.71 2.20
C LEU A 28 -3.86 -9.82 3.31
N LEU A 29 -5.05 -10.30 2.96
CA LEU A 29 -6.12 -10.52 3.95
C LEU A 29 -5.75 -11.61 4.96
N ARG A 30 -5.10 -12.69 4.51
CA ARG A 30 -4.66 -13.80 5.36
C ARG A 30 -3.65 -13.37 6.42
N VAL A 31 -2.74 -12.45 6.08
CA VAL A 31 -1.77 -11.88 7.04
C VAL A 31 -2.29 -10.65 7.78
N GLY A 32 -3.54 -10.23 7.51
CA GLY A 32 -4.18 -9.09 8.15
C GLY A 32 -3.70 -7.71 7.66
N ALA A 33 -3.01 -7.64 6.53
CA ALA A 33 -2.53 -6.41 5.90
C ALA A 33 -3.69 -5.65 5.21
N THR A 34 -4.60 -5.08 6.02
CA THR A 34 -5.83 -4.42 5.55
C THR A 34 -5.74 -2.90 5.48
N ARG A 35 -4.70 -2.31 6.07
CA ARG A 35 -4.37 -0.88 6.02
C ARG A 35 -2.95 -0.78 5.50
N ILE A 36 -2.79 -0.30 4.29
CA ILE A 36 -1.52 -0.43 3.58
C ILE A 36 -1.06 0.88 2.95
N TYR A 37 0.25 0.98 2.78
CA TYR A 37 0.89 1.93 1.89
C TYR A 37 1.40 1.21 0.64
N SER A 38 1.28 1.85 -0.52
CA SER A 38 1.81 1.34 -1.78
C SER A 38 2.04 2.48 -2.78
N GLU A 39 2.47 2.16 -3.99
CA GLU A 39 2.42 3.10 -5.11
C GLU A 39 0.99 3.25 -5.66
N TYR A 40 0.76 4.33 -6.39
CA TYR A 40 -0.58 4.78 -6.79
C TYR A 40 -1.40 3.74 -7.55
N TRP A 41 -0.82 3.04 -8.53
CA TRP A 41 -1.54 2.06 -9.35
C TRP A 41 -1.94 0.82 -8.55
N THR A 42 -1.03 0.31 -7.74
CA THR A 42 -1.28 -0.79 -6.81
C THR A 42 -2.35 -0.42 -5.80
N CYS A 43 -2.28 0.79 -5.20
CA CYS A 43 -3.34 1.26 -4.32
C CYS A 43 -4.70 1.28 -5.01
N ASN A 44 -4.79 1.88 -6.19
CA ASN A 44 -6.04 1.98 -6.94
C ASN A 44 -6.62 0.58 -7.21
N ARG A 45 -5.79 -0.34 -7.66
CA ARG A 45 -6.17 -1.71 -7.99
C ARG A 45 -6.64 -2.50 -6.76
N LEU A 46 -5.84 -2.53 -5.69
CA LEU A 46 -6.14 -3.33 -4.50
C LEU A 46 -7.37 -2.85 -3.74
N ILE A 47 -7.61 -1.54 -3.67
CA ILE A 47 -8.81 -0.99 -3.02
C ILE A 47 -10.08 -1.54 -3.70
N PHE A 48 -10.17 -1.40 -5.02
CA PHE A 48 -11.38 -1.81 -5.74
C PHE A 48 -11.50 -3.33 -5.86
N HIS A 49 -10.40 -4.02 -6.13
CA HIS A 49 -10.41 -5.48 -6.27
C HIS A 49 -10.75 -6.19 -4.96
N SER A 50 -10.37 -5.62 -3.81
CA SER A 50 -10.71 -6.16 -2.49
C SER A 50 -12.09 -5.74 -1.97
N GLN A 51 -12.87 -4.98 -2.75
CA GLN A 51 -14.13 -4.37 -2.31
C GLN A 51 -13.93 -3.54 -1.02
N GLU A 52 -12.88 -2.72 -1.00
CA GLU A 52 -12.50 -1.84 0.12
C GLU A 52 -12.17 -2.56 1.44
N ARG A 53 -12.00 -3.90 1.42
CA ARG A 53 -11.49 -4.64 2.58
C ARG A 53 -10.04 -4.27 2.88
N ILE A 54 -9.27 -3.94 1.84
CA ILE A 54 -7.94 -3.37 1.92
C ILE A 54 -8.04 -1.88 1.56
N ILE A 55 -7.66 -1.02 2.51
CA ILE A 55 -7.60 0.43 2.30
C ILE A 55 -6.14 0.81 2.12
N CYS A 56 -5.85 1.54 1.04
CA CYS A 56 -4.49 1.94 0.66
C CYS A 56 -4.34 3.46 0.67
N SER A 57 -3.15 3.93 1.02
CA SER A 57 -2.72 5.32 0.84
C SER A 57 -1.46 5.32 -0.02
N ALA A 58 -1.48 6.10 -1.08
CA ALA A 58 -0.40 6.11 -2.06
C ALA A 58 0.81 6.91 -1.57
N LEU A 59 1.99 6.37 -1.86
CA LEU A 59 3.29 6.99 -1.61
C LEU A 59 3.99 7.30 -2.93
N ASP A 60 4.75 8.40 -2.94
CA ASP A 60 5.70 8.70 -4.00
C ASP A 60 7.00 7.88 -3.84
N ASP A 61 7.92 8.06 -4.77
CA ASP A 61 9.23 7.36 -4.81
C ASP A 61 10.11 7.63 -3.58
N GLN A 62 9.85 8.73 -2.86
CA GLN A 62 10.51 9.12 -1.62
C GLN A 62 9.72 8.68 -0.37
N LEU A 63 8.76 7.78 -0.53
CA LEU A 63 7.84 7.30 0.51
C LEU A 63 7.03 8.43 1.18
N LYS A 64 6.81 9.55 0.48
CA LYS A 64 5.97 10.63 0.96
C LYS A 64 4.54 10.42 0.48
N PRO A 65 3.53 10.70 1.31
CA PRO A 65 2.14 10.59 0.89
C PRO A 65 1.81 11.53 -0.26
N GLY A 66 1.16 10.99 -1.29
CA GLY A 66 0.79 11.74 -2.49
C GLY A 66 -0.22 10.96 -3.33
N PHE A 67 -0.78 11.61 -4.35
CA PHE A 67 -1.66 10.97 -5.36
C PHE A 67 -3.02 10.42 -4.87
N ASP A 68 -3.27 10.35 -3.56
CA ASP A 68 -4.57 9.96 -2.99
C ASP A 68 -5.70 10.88 -3.47
N ARG A 69 -6.60 10.35 -4.30
CA ARG A 69 -7.77 11.09 -4.81
C ARG A 69 -8.93 11.14 -3.80
N TYR A 70 -8.99 10.17 -2.89
CA TYR A 70 -10.00 10.09 -1.85
C TYR A 70 -9.34 10.14 -0.47
N MET A 71 -9.29 11.36 0.10
CA MET A 71 -8.62 11.65 1.37
C MET A 71 -9.03 10.80 2.57
N PRO A 72 -10.29 10.31 2.68
CA PRO A 72 -10.66 9.39 3.75
C PRO A 72 -9.79 8.12 3.81
N TYR A 73 -9.33 7.58 2.67
CA TYR A 73 -8.41 6.42 2.67
C TYR A 73 -7.08 6.75 3.32
N ARG A 74 -6.46 7.88 2.95
CA ARG A 74 -5.24 8.38 3.59
C ARG A 74 -5.39 8.54 5.09
N SER A 75 -6.51 9.13 5.52
CA SER A 75 -6.78 9.32 6.95
C SER A 75 -6.93 8.00 7.70
N THR A 76 -7.56 7.00 7.07
CA THR A 76 -7.81 5.67 7.63
C THR A 76 -6.51 4.88 7.78
N VAL A 77 -5.64 4.89 6.77
CA VAL A 77 -4.33 4.20 6.83
C VAL A 77 -3.42 4.87 7.85
N ARG A 78 -3.37 6.20 7.88
CA ARG A 78 -2.54 6.95 8.85
C ARG A 78 -2.98 6.72 10.29
N ALA A 79 -4.26 6.46 10.53
CA ALA A 79 -4.78 6.17 11.87
C ALA A 79 -4.56 4.70 12.28
N ALA A 80 -4.16 3.83 11.36
CA ALA A 80 -3.86 2.43 11.68
C ALA A 80 -2.60 2.35 12.56
N LEU A 81 -2.63 1.47 13.56
CA LEU A 81 -1.51 1.29 14.48
C LEU A 81 -0.28 0.72 13.78
N HIS A 82 -0.49 -0.24 12.87
CA HIS A 82 0.56 -0.95 12.15
C HIS A 82 0.19 -1.10 10.66
N PRO A 83 0.23 -0.03 9.87
CA PRO A 83 0.01 -0.14 8.44
C PRO A 83 1.15 -0.94 7.81
N ALA A 84 0.81 -1.85 6.88
CA ALA A 84 1.80 -2.59 6.13
C ALA A 84 2.24 -1.81 4.88
N TYR A 85 3.43 -2.09 4.37
CA TYR A 85 3.91 -1.57 3.08
C TYR A 85 3.84 -2.70 2.06
N VAL A 86 3.15 -2.48 0.96
CA VAL A 86 3.01 -3.44 -0.15
C VAL A 86 3.63 -2.79 -1.36
N LEU A 87 4.86 -3.12 -1.69
CA LEU A 87 5.66 -2.40 -2.69
C LEU A 87 5.97 -3.35 -3.85
N PRO A 88 5.74 -2.96 -5.11
CA PRO A 88 6.14 -3.81 -6.24
C PRO A 88 7.64 -4.14 -6.13
N LEU A 89 8.00 -5.39 -6.40
CA LEU A 89 9.39 -5.83 -6.39
C LEU A 89 10.24 -4.93 -7.27
N ASN A 90 11.41 -4.53 -6.76
CA ASN A 90 12.37 -3.67 -7.44
C ASN A 90 11.86 -2.27 -7.81
N SER A 91 10.70 -1.85 -7.28
CA SER A 91 10.25 -0.46 -7.41
C SER A 91 11.20 0.50 -6.69
N VAL A 92 11.17 1.77 -7.09
CA VAL A 92 11.94 2.81 -6.40
C VAL A 92 11.52 2.88 -4.93
N GLN A 93 10.23 2.77 -4.65
CA GLN A 93 9.67 2.71 -3.30
C GLN A 93 10.24 1.53 -2.50
N ALA A 94 10.32 0.32 -3.07
CA ALA A 94 10.88 -0.85 -2.39
C ALA A 94 12.35 -0.64 -2.02
N ILE A 95 13.15 -0.11 -2.96
CA ILE A 95 14.56 0.20 -2.73
C ILE A 95 14.72 1.30 -1.67
N THR A 96 13.91 2.36 -1.74
CA THR A 96 13.90 3.44 -0.74
C THR A 96 13.51 2.88 0.63
N PHE A 97 12.50 2.02 0.71
CA PHE A 97 12.06 1.41 1.96
C PHE A 97 13.17 0.56 2.60
N GLN A 98 13.83 -0.29 1.82
CA GLN A 98 14.94 -1.11 2.32
C GLN A 98 16.09 -0.24 2.85
N ARG A 99 16.39 0.87 2.17
CA ARG A 99 17.46 1.79 2.57
C ARG A 99 17.12 2.56 3.85
N GLU A 100 15.92 3.10 3.92
CA GLU A 100 15.54 4.10 4.92
C GLU A 100 14.83 3.52 6.14
N MET A 101 14.10 2.41 5.99
CA MET A 101 13.21 1.87 7.02
C MET A 101 13.73 0.58 7.67
N LEU A 102 14.42 -0.29 6.93
CA LEU A 102 14.98 -1.53 7.50
C LEU A 102 16.22 -1.32 8.37
N SER A 103 16.85 -0.15 8.29
CA SER A 103 17.96 0.24 9.17
C SER A 103 17.47 0.77 10.54
N GLN A 104 16.16 0.90 10.72
CA GLN A 104 15.54 1.39 11.95
C GLN A 104 15.26 0.24 12.92
N TYR A 105 15.16 0.54 14.22
CA TYR A 105 14.88 -0.44 15.30
C TYR A 105 13.46 -1.04 15.27
N VAL A 106 12.78 -1.01 14.13
CA VAL A 106 11.44 -1.57 13.94
C VAL A 106 11.58 -2.94 13.29
N HIS A 107 11.08 -3.98 13.93
CA HIS A 107 11.04 -5.29 13.31
C HIS A 107 9.84 -5.39 12.35
N TYR A 108 10.12 -5.81 11.13
CA TYR A 108 9.11 -6.08 10.11
C TYR A 108 9.09 -7.57 9.81
N ARG A 109 7.88 -8.13 9.74
CA ARG A 109 7.65 -9.39 9.03
C ARG A 109 7.64 -9.09 7.54
N HIS A 110 8.47 -9.80 6.79
CA HIS A 110 8.60 -9.62 5.35
C HIS A 110 8.04 -10.84 4.61
N TYR A 111 7.19 -10.59 3.62
CA TYR A 111 6.65 -11.58 2.71
C TYR A 111 6.89 -11.15 1.27
N VAL A 112 6.96 -12.11 0.36
CA VAL A 112 6.95 -11.85 -1.08
C VAL A 112 5.73 -12.53 -1.68
N PHE A 113 4.77 -11.73 -2.18
CA PHE A 113 3.51 -12.21 -2.76
C PHE A 113 3.35 -11.63 -4.16
N GLU A 114 3.11 -12.49 -5.17
CA GLU A 114 2.70 -12.07 -6.52
C GLU A 114 3.49 -10.89 -7.14
N GLY A 115 4.80 -10.82 -6.86
CA GLY A 115 5.65 -9.74 -7.34
C GLY A 115 5.70 -8.49 -6.46
N TYR A 116 5.32 -8.61 -5.18
CA TYR A 116 5.35 -7.53 -4.19
C TYR A 116 6.18 -7.92 -2.96
N ASP A 117 6.99 -6.98 -2.49
CA ASP A 117 7.51 -6.97 -1.13
C ASP A 117 6.41 -6.48 -0.17
N VAL A 118 6.09 -7.28 0.84
CA VAL A 118 5.12 -6.94 1.88
C VAL A 118 5.82 -6.86 3.23
N TYR A 119 5.92 -5.66 3.79
CA TYR A 119 6.50 -5.39 5.10
C TYR A 119 5.39 -5.05 6.10
N GLN A 120 5.18 -5.92 7.10
CA GLN A 120 4.22 -5.70 8.17
C GLN A 120 4.96 -5.46 9.49
N PRO A 121 4.76 -4.32 10.17
CA PRO A 121 5.37 -4.08 11.47
C PRO A 121 5.00 -5.18 12.46
N ASP A 122 5.94 -5.61 13.31
CA ASP A 122 5.61 -6.50 14.41
C ASP A 122 4.74 -5.77 15.43
N THR A 123 3.67 -6.44 15.84
CA THR A 123 2.74 -5.95 16.87
C THR A 123 3.37 -5.78 18.25
N GLN A 124 4.55 -6.38 18.50
CA GLN A 124 5.25 -6.29 19.79
C GLN A 124 6.09 -5.02 19.97
N ASP A 125 6.51 -4.37 18.88
CA ASP A 125 7.30 -3.13 18.94
C ASP A 125 6.43 -1.87 19.12
N ALA A 126 5.12 -2.03 19.22
CA ALA A 126 4.11 -0.97 19.29
C ALA A 126 4.22 -0.03 20.50
N GLY A 127 4.99 -0.41 21.53
CA GLY A 127 5.16 0.37 22.75
C GLY A 127 6.23 1.47 22.68
N SER A 128 7.09 1.49 21.66
CA SER A 128 8.21 2.43 21.56
C SER A 128 8.19 3.18 20.23
N ASN A 129 7.54 4.36 20.22
CA ASN A 129 7.78 5.43 19.23
C ASN A 129 7.44 5.20 17.75
N LEU A 130 6.77 4.12 17.35
CA LEU A 130 6.40 3.88 15.93
C LEU A 130 5.46 4.93 15.33
N SER A 131 4.67 5.61 16.16
CA SER A 131 3.79 6.72 15.72
C SER A 131 4.58 7.97 15.29
N LEU A 132 5.85 8.11 15.68
CA LEU A 132 6.63 9.34 15.43
C LEU A 132 7.32 9.39 14.05
N MET A 133 7.57 8.26 13.38
CA MET A 133 8.40 8.26 12.17
C MET A 133 7.62 8.56 10.88
N VAL A 134 6.37 8.09 10.75
CA VAL A 134 5.45 8.55 9.68
C VAL A 134 5.07 10.02 9.87
N MET A 135 5.13 10.54 11.10
CA MET A 135 4.78 11.93 11.43
C MET A 135 5.88 12.96 11.19
N LYS A 136 7.17 12.58 11.09
CA LYS A 136 8.27 13.55 11.10
C LYS A 136 8.48 14.34 9.80
N HIS A 137 7.82 13.98 8.70
CA HIS A 137 8.07 14.59 7.38
C HIS A 137 6.87 15.31 6.75
N LEU A 138 5.79 15.59 7.51
CA LEU A 138 4.67 16.40 7.01
C LEU A 138 4.42 17.61 7.92
N PRO A 139 4.33 18.84 7.36
CA PRO A 139 3.87 19.98 8.13
C PRO A 139 2.44 19.72 8.62
N ASP A 140 2.25 19.97 9.91
CA ASP A 140 0.97 19.91 10.59
C ASP A 140 -0.05 20.80 9.86
N SER A 141 -1.11 20.19 9.35
CA SER A 141 -2.26 20.90 8.75
C SER A 141 -3.42 21.03 9.74
N ARG A 142 -3.16 20.94 11.06
CA ARG A 142 -4.13 21.34 12.10
C ARG A 142 -4.22 22.86 12.25
N SER A 143 -4.58 23.56 11.17
CA SER A 143 -4.91 25.00 11.29
C SER A 143 -6.03 25.50 10.39
N ARG A 144 -6.77 24.64 9.67
CA ARG A 144 -7.94 25.10 8.90
C ARG A 144 -9.12 24.14 9.02
N CYS A 145 -9.61 23.97 10.24
CA CYS A 145 -11.00 23.59 10.45
C CYS A 145 -11.67 24.73 11.22
N CYS A 146 -12.89 25.07 10.80
CA CYS A 146 -13.82 26.07 11.35
C CYS A 146 -13.67 27.50 10.81
N ASN A 147 -14.38 27.79 9.70
CA ASN A 147 -15.27 28.96 9.61
C ASN A 147 -16.16 28.82 8.37
N TRP A 148 -17.34 28.24 8.59
CA TRP A 148 -18.51 28.55 7.77
C TRP A 148 -19.38 29.45 8.64
N THR A 149 -19.38 30.75 8.33
CA THR A 149 -20.40 31.71 8.77
C THR A 149 -21.05 32.27 7.51
#